data_AF-A0A5R2MW90-F1
#
_entry.id   AF-A0A5R2MW90-F1
#
_cell.length_a   1.000
_cell.length_b   1.000
_cell.length_c   1.000
_cell.angle_alpha   90.00
_cell.angle_beta   90.00
_cell.angle_gamma   90.00
#
_symmetry.space_group_name_H-M   'P 1'
#
loop_
_entity.id
_entity.type
_entity.pdbx_description
1 polymer ?
#
loop_
_entity_poly.entity_id
_entity_poly.type
_entity_poly.pdbx_seq_one_letter_code
_entity_poly.pdbx_strand_id
1 'polypeptide(L)'
;DTMHGAPYAYFDAATTLLFFLLIGRTLDHMMREKARSAVAGLARLAPIGATVVETDGTRRYVATTMIEPGTTLFIAPGDRIPVDGVVETGNSELDCSLVSGESAPFAASAG
;
A
#
# COMPACT_ATOMS: atom_id res chain seq x y z
N ASP A 1 -23.55 -47.54 -10.51
CA ASP A 1 -23.10 -48.91 -10.26
C ASP A 1 -21.67 -48.96 -9.77
N THR A 2 -21.52 -49.23 -8.48
CA THR A 2 -20.27 -49.62 -7.81
C THR A 2 -19.93 -51.10 -8.09
N MET A 3 -20.34 -51.65 -9.24
CA MET A 3 -20.54 -53.10 -9.40
C MET A 3 -19.43 -53.86 -10.14
N HIS A 4 -18.32 -53.26 -10.58
CA HIS A 4 -17.22 -54.04 -11.18
C HIS A 4 -15.82 -53.48 -10.87
N GLY A 5 -15.18 -54.01 -9.82
CA GLY A 5 -13.71 -53.97 -9.69
C GLY A 5 -13.17 -53.44 -8.37
N ALA A 6 -13.18 -54.28 -7.33
CA ALA A 6 -12.56 -54.05 -6.02
C ALA A 6 -11.06 -53.59 -5.98
N PRO A 7 -10.21 -53.67 -7.02
CA PRO A 7 -8.80 -53.21 -6.91
C PRO A 7 -8.54 -51.73 -7.17
N TYR A 8 -9.50 -50.90 -7.59
CA TYR A 8 -9.22 -49.51 -8.01
C TYR A 8 -10.00 -48.43 -7.24
N ALA A 9 -10.93 -48.82 -6.37
CA ALA A 9 -11.72 -47.86 -5.59
C ALA A 9 -10.86 -46.98 -4.66
N TYR A 10 -9.76 -47.52 -4.11
CA TYR A 10 -8.83 -46.74 -3.31
C TYR A 10 -8.06 -45.70 -4.15
N PHE A 11 -7.78 -46.01 -5.42
CA PHE A 11 -7.08 -45.12 -6.33
C PHE A 11 -7.97 -43.95 -6.73
N ASP A 12 -9.25 -44.23 -7.01
CA ASP A 12 -10.24 -43.21 -7.31
C ASP A 12 -10.51 -42.29 -6.09
N ALA A 13 -10.64 -42.88 -4.90
CA ALA A 13 -10.78 -42.12 -3.66
C ALA A 13 -9.54 -41.26 -3.35
N ALA A 14 -8.33 -41.81 -3.52
CA ALA A 14 -7.08 -41.08 -3.30
C ALA A 14 -6.90 -39.93 -4.31
N THR A 15 -7.22 -40.17 -5.58
CA THR A 15 -7.15 -39.14 -6.65
C THR A 15 -8.17 -38.04 -6.42
N THR A 16 -9.40 -38.40 -6.04
CA THR A 16 -10.46 -37.43 -5.73
C THR A 16 -10.11 -36.58 -4.50
N LEU A 17 -9.60 -37.20 -3.43
CA LEU A 17 -9.14 -36.49 -2.24
C LEU A 17 -7.98 -35.55 -2.57
N LEU A 18 -6.98 -36.02 -3.33
CA LEU A 18 -5.85 -35.21 -3.75
C LEU A 18 -6.30 -34.03 -4.62
N PHE A 19 -7.23 -34.25 -5.55
CA PHE A 19 -7.81 -33.21 -6.37
C PHE A 19 -8.49 -32.13 -5.54
N PHE A 20 -9.34 -32.51 -4.57
CA PHE A 20 -9.97 -31.54 -3.66
C PHE A 20 -8.95 -30.79 -2.79
N LEU A 21 -7.92 -31.49 -2.29
CA LEU A 21 -6.86 -30.85 -1.50
C LEU A 21 -6.06 -29.84 -2.33
N LEU A 22 -5.76 -30.16 -3.59
CA LEU A 22 -5.05 -29.27 -4.51
C LEU A 22 -5.90 -28.06 -4.89
N ILE A 23 -7.20 -28.24 -5.13
CA ILE A 23 -8.13 -27.12 -5.34
C ILE A 23 -8.13 -26.21 -4.11
N GLY A 24 -8.33 -26.78 -2.92
CA GLY A 24 -8.35 -26.00 -1.67
C GLY A 24 -7.05 -25.21 -1.47
N ARG A 25 -5.89 -25.85 -1.71
CA ARG A 25 -4.58 -25.21 -1.60
C ARG A 25 -4.36 -24.11 -2.64
N THR A 26 -4.86 -24.31 -3.86
CA THR A 26 -4.77 -23.31 -4.93
C THR A 26 -5.64 -22.10 -4.60
N LEU A 27 -6.88 -22.32 -4.14
CA LEU A 27 -7.77 -21.24 -3.70
C LEU A 27 -7.19 -20.47 -2.51
N ASP A 28 -6.61 -21.16 -1.52
CA ASP A 28 -5.93 -20.52 -0.38
C ASP A 28 -4.76 -19.64 -0.85
N HIS A 29 -3.93 -20.14 -1.78
CA HIS A 29 -2.85 -19.36 -2.37
C HIS A 29 -3.36 -18.10 -3.09
N MET A 30 -4.40 -18.24 -3.92
CA MET A 30 -5.01 -17.12 -4.63
C MET A 30 -5.57 -16.06 -3.67
N MET A 31 -6.20 -16.48 -2.57
CA MET A 31 -6.70 -15.56 -1.55
C MET A 31 -5.57 -14.80 -0.85
N ARG A 32 -4.48 -15.48 -0.49
CA ARG A 32 -3.30 -14.87 0.12
C ARG A 32 -2.62 -13.86 -0.80
N GLU A 33 -2.49 -14.21 -2.09
CA GLU A 33 -1.96 -13.32 -3.13
C GLU A 33 -2.80 -12.04 -3.23
N LYS A 34 -4.13 -12.19 -3.28
CA LYS A 34 -5.05 -11.06 -3.39
C LYS A 34 -5.01 -10.14 -2.16
N ALA A 35 -4.94 -10.72 -0.96
CA ALA A 35 -4.76 -9.95 0.27
C ALA A 35 -3.43 -9.18 0.27
N ARG A 36 -2.32 -9.83 -0.11
CA ARG A 36 -1.00 -9.18 -0.23
C ARG A 36 -1.00 -8.05 -1.25
N SER A 37 -1.65 -8.25 -2.40
CA SER A 37 -1.75 -7.23 -3.45
C SER A 37 -2.52 -5.99 -2.99
N ALA A 38 -3.62 -6.17 -2.24
CA ALA A 38 -4.38 -5.05 -1.68
C ALA A 38 -3.53 -4.21 -0.70
N VAL A 39 -2.78 -4.88 0.21
CA VAL A 39 -1.86 -4.20 1.13
C VAL A 39 -0.74 -3.48 0.38
N ALA A 40 -0.16 -4.12 -0.64
CA ALA A 40 0.86 -3.49 -1.48
C ALA A 40 0.31 -2.30 -2.28
N GLY A 41 -0.96 -2.32 -2.67
CA GLY A 41 -1.64 -1.20 -3.32
C GLY A 41 -1.71 0.04 -2.42
N LEU A 42 -1.99 -0.15 -1.13
CA LEU A 42 -1.96 0.95 -0.15
C LEU A 42 -0.54 1.52 0.03
N ALA A 43 0.47 0.65 0.08
CA ALA A 43 1.87 1.10 0.21
C ALA A 43 2.34 1.96 -0.98
N ARG A 44 1.78 1.77 -2.19
CA ARG A 44 2.11 2.59 -3.38
C ARG A 44 1.53 4.00 -3.35
N LEU A 45 0.62 4.30 -2.42
CA LEU A 45 0.05 5.64 -2.27
C LEU A 45 0.99 6.60 -1.53
N ALA A 46 2.05 6.09 -0.91
CA ALA A 46 3.05 6.91 -0.23
C ALA A 46 3.89 7.71 -1.26
N PRO A 47 4.15 9.00 -1.01
CA PRO A 47 5.00 9.81 -1.89
C PRO A 47 6.42 9.21 -1.99
N ILE A 48 6.89 9.04 -3.22
CA ILE A 48 8.23 8.47 -3.51
C ILE A 48 9.36 9.49 -3.33
N GLY A 49 9.04 10.77 -3.21
CA GLY A 49 10.01 11.84 -3.04
C GLY A 49 9.37 13.18 -2.75
N ALA A 50 10.23 14.15 -2.44
CA ALA A 50 9.86 15.51 -2.07
C ALA A 50 10.79 16.54 -2.71
N THR A 51 10.32 17.77 -2.84
CA THR A 51 11.18 18.89 -3.24
C THR A 51 11.77 19.53 -1.99
N VAL A 52 13.08 19.45 -1.83
CA VAL A 52 13.84 20.14 -0.77
C VAL A 52 14.18 21.55 -1.21
N VAL A 53 14.09 22.49 -0.27
CA VAL A 53 14.61 23.85 -0.42
C VAL A 53 15.96 23.91 0.28
N GLU A 54 17.02 24.10 -0.50
CA GLU A 54 18.39 24.24 0.00
C GLU A 54 18.61 25.66 0.57
N THR A 55 19.67 25.86 1.35
CA THR A 55 19.96 27.15 2.01
C THR A 55 20.19 28.31 1.04
N ASP A 56 20.55 28.02 -0.20
CA ASP A 56 20.72 29.00 -1.28
C ASP A 56 19.41 29.35 -2.00
N GLY A 57 18.29 28.77 -1.56
CA GLY A 57 16.96 28.94 -2.15
C GLY A 57 16.71 28.06 -3.38
N THR A 58 17.68 27.22 -3.78
CA THR A 58 17.49 26.27 -4.87
C THR A 58 16.57 25.12 -4.45
N ARG A 59 15.94 24.50 -5.44
CA ARG A 59 14.99 23.41 -5.25
C ARG A 59 15.54 22.14 -5.86
N ARG A 60 15.54 21.06 -5.08
CA ARG A 60 16.02 19.75 -5.52
C ARG A 60 15.03 18.67 -5.16
N TYR A 61 14.66 17.85 -6.14
CA TYR A 61 13.82 16.68 -5.90
C TYR A 61 14.66 15.53 -5.35
N VAL A 62 14.25 14.96 -4.22
CA VAL A 62 14.94 13.88 -3.53
C VAL A 62 13.97 12.76 -3.18
N ALA A 63 14.47 11.53 -3.09
CA ALA A 63 13.69 10.41 -2.58
C ALA A 63 13.35 10.63 -1.09
N THR A 64 12.18 10.15 -0.66
CA THR A 64 11.71 10.30 0.74
C THR A 64 12.70 9.72 1.76
N THR A 65 13.46 8.69 1.37
CA THR A 65 14.50 8.06 2.21
C THR A 65 15.75 8.92 2.44
N MET A 66 15.93 10.02 1.68
CA MET A 66 17.05 10.94 1.82
C MET A 66 16.68 12.22 2.58
N ILE A 67 15.44 12.31 3.08
CA ILE A 67 14.97 13.46 3.85
C ILE A 67 15.42 13.27 5.30
N GLU A 68 16.20 14.20 5.83
CA GLU A 68 16.64 14.21 7.22
C GLU A 68 15.84 15.21 8.06
N PRO A 69 15.69 14.99 9.38
CA PRO A 69 15.06 15.96 10.27
C PRO A 69 15.72 17.34 10.17
N GLY A 70 14.90 18.40 10.08
CA GLY A 70 15.38 19.78 9.88
C GLY A 70 15.49 20.21 8.41
N THR A 71 15.16 19.33 7.46
CA THR A 71 15.09 19.68 6.03
C THR A 71 13.83 20.50 5.73
N THR A 72 13.98 21.65 5.08
CA THR A 72 12.83 22.43 4.58
C THR A 72 12.31 21.85 3.26
N LEU A 73 11.02 21.53 3.22
CA LEU A 73 10.36 20.97 2.05
C LEU A 73 9.43 22.00 1.39
N PHE A 74 9.44 22.04 0.07
CA PHE A 74 8.46 22.77 -0.72
C PHE A 74 7.34 21.83 -1.17
N ILE A 75 6.11 22.13 -0.74
CA ILE A 75 4.90 21.38 -1.09
C ILE A 75 4.07 22.25 -2.04
N ALA A 76 3.85 21.79 -3.28
CA ALA A 76 3.00 22.49 -4.23
C ALA A 76 1.52 22.14 -4.01
N PRO A 77 0.57 22.98 -4.49
CA PRO A 77 -0.85 22.62 -4.47
C PRO A 77 -1.10 21.29 -5.20
N GLY A 78 -1.77 20.37 -4.52
CA GLY A 78 -2.04 19.01 -5.04
C GLY A 78 -0.94 17.99 -4.75
N ASP A 79 0.21 18.40 -4.22
CA ASP A 79 1.22 17.47 -3.73
C ASP A 79 0.74 16.80 -2.44
N ARG A 80 1.16 15.56 -2.26
CA ARG A 80 0.97 14.83 -1.01
C ARG A 80 2.12 15.13 -0.06
N ILE A 81 1.81 15.19 1.23
CA ILE A 81 2.82 15.37 2.28
C ILE A 81 3.65 14.07 2.40
N PRO A 82 4.98 14.13 2.17
CA PRO A 82 5.84 12.95 2.11
C PRO A 82 6.30 12.46 3.48
N VAL A 83 6.38 13.35 4.47
CA VAL A 83 6.87 13.07 5.83
C VAL A 83 6.12 13.94 6.85
N ASP A 84 6.10 13.51 8.10
CA ASP A 84 5.58 14.33 9.20
C ASP A 84 6.48 15.56 9.42
N GLY A 85 5.86 16.70 9.72
CA GLY A 85 6.57 17.96 9.91
C GLY A 85 5.68 19.08 10.42
N VAL A 86 6.27 20.26 10.56
CA VAL A 86 5.58 21.49 10.97
C VAL A 86 5.58 22.46 9.80
N VAL A 87 4.47 23.17 9.58
CA VAL A 87 4.37 24.17 8.53
C VAL A 87 5.18 25.40 8.95
N GLU A 88 6.29 25.68 8.25
CA GLU A 88 7.08 26.89 8.52
C GLU A 88 6.41 28.15 7.96
N THR A 89 5.88 28.07 6.73
CA THR A 89 5.28 29.21 6.04
C THR A 89 4.13 28.77 5.12
N GLY A 90 3.16 29.66 4.93
CA GLY A 90 2.00 29.44 4.05
C GLY A 90 0.74 28.98 4.76
N ASN A 91 -0.32 28.79 3.96
CA ASN A 91 -1.58 28.19 4.37
C ASN A 91 -2.13 27.32 3.23
N SER A 92 -2.80 26.22 3.57
CA SER A 92 -3.44 25.33 2.61
C SER A 92 -4.49 24.44 3.24
N GLU A 93 -5.27 23.77 2.41
CA GLU A 93 -6.22 22.74 2.81
C GLU A 93 -5.62 21.37 2.46
N LEU A 94 -5.50 20.49 3.46
CA LEU A 94 -4.93 19.17 3.33
C LEU A 94 -6.02 18.10 3.34
N ASP A 95 -5.99 17.21 2.35
CA ASP A 95 -6.85 16.02 2.34
C ASP A 95 -6.24 14.92 3.21
N CYS A 96 -6.79 14.78 4.42
CA CYS A 96 -6.40 13.74 5.38
C CYS A 96 -7.25 12.48 5.29
N SER A 97 -8.20 12.37 4.34
CA SER A 97 -9.18 11.27 4.27
C SER A 97 -8.54 9.88 4.19
N LEU A 98 -7.36 9.78 3.57
CA LEU A 98 -6.62 8.51 3.46
C LEU A 98 -6.08 8.01 4.81
N VAL A 99 -5.82 8.91 5.77
CA VAL A 99 -5.21 8.58 7.06
C VAL A 99 -6.24 8.63 8.18
N SER A 100 -7.03 9.71 8.26
CA SER A 100 -8.04 9.90 9.31
C SER A 100 -9.40 9.30 8.95
N GLY A 101 -9.70 9.10 7.67
CA GLY A 101 -11.03 8.71 7.20
C GLY A 101 -12.03 9.87 7.18
N GLU A 102 -11.61 11.09 7.50
CA GLU A 102 -12.46 12.28 7.52
C GLU A 102 -12.54 12.91 6.12
N SER A 103 -13.76 13.18 5.64
CA SER A 103 -13.97 13.78 4.31
C SER A 103 -13.73 15.29 4.27
N ALA A 104 -13.71 15.96 5.43
CA ALA A 104 -13.47 17.40 5.49
C ALA A 104 -11.96 17.67 5.42
N PRO A 105 -11.51 18.59 4.55
CA PRO A 105 -10.10 18.94 4.49
C PRO A 105 -9.66 19.64 5.77
N PHE A 106 -8.42 19.39 6.18
CA PHE A 106 -7.80 20.02 7.33
C PHE A 106 -7.11 21.33 6.91
N ALA A 107 -7.45 22.44 7.56
CA ALA A 107 -6.80 23.72 7.32
C ALA A 107 -5.42 23.73 8.01
N ALA A 108 -4.35 23.75 7.21
CA ALA A 108 -2.98 23.86 7.69
C ALA A 108 -2.48 25.30 7.52
N SER A 109 -1.95 25.88 8.59
CA SER A 109 -1.25 27.17 8.59
C SER A 109 0.06 27.04 9.36
N ALA A 110 0.93 28.04 9.26
CA ALA A 110 2.17 28.06 10.03
C ALA A 110 1.91 27.90 11.53
N GLY A 111 2.60 26.94 12.18
CA GLY A 111 2.42 26.61 13.59
C GLY A 111 2.46 25.11 13.87
#